data_AF-A0A956WHN3-F1
#
_entry.id   AF-A0A956WHN3-F1
#
_cell.length_a   1.000
_cell.length_b   1.000
_cell.length_c   1.000
_cell.angle_alpha   90.00
_cell.angle_beta   90.00
_cell.angle_gamma   90.00
#
_symmetry.space_group_name_H-M   'P 1'
#
loop_
_entity.id
_entity.type
_entity.pdbx_description
1 polymer ?
#
loop_
_entity_poly.entity_id
_entity_poly.type
_entity_poly.pdbx_seq_one_letter_code
_entity_poly.pdbx_strand_id
1 'polypeptide(L)' 'MTDRYRTFDLDAPEGREAYFLLTGIVVPRPIAWISTLAADGTANIAPFSFTTVLSSNPPVVCFVSSGVKDSMRNAQH' A
#
# COMPACT_ATOMS: atom_id res chain seq x y z
N MET A 1 -31.77 15.12 14.07
CA MET A 1 -30.31 14.97 14.03
C MET A 1 -29.93 14.97 12.55
N THR A 2 -29.57 16.13 12.00
CA THR A 2 -29.33 16.26 10.56
C THR A 2 -27.90 15.85 10.30
N ASP A 3 -27.70 14.67 9.73
CA ASP A 3 -26.36 14.19 9.38
C ASP A 3 -25.79 15.04 8.24
N ARG A 4 -24.63 15.65 8.47
CA ARG A 4 -23.97 16.53 7.50
C ARG A 4 -22.86 15.74 6.82
N TYR A 5 -23.17 15.10 5.70
CA TYR A 5 -22.14 14.47 4.88
C TYR A 5 -21.31 15.54 4.16
N ARG A 6 -19.99 15.33 4.07
CA ARG A 6 -19.10 16.08 3.18
C ARG A 6 -18.73 15.19 2.01
N THR A 7 -18.93 15.69 0.81
CA THR A 7 -18.41 15.08 -0.42
C THR A 7 -17.02 15.66 -0.68
N PHE A 8 -16.06 14.79 -0.99
CA PHE A 8 -14.71 15.17 -1.39
C PHE A 8 -14.56 14.86 -2.89
N ASP A 9 -14.10 15.86 -3.65
CA ASP A 9 -13.73 15.66 -5.05
C ASP A 9 -12.29 15.11 -5.10
N LEU A 10 -12.14 13.89 -5.62
CA LEU A 10 -10.86 13.19 -5.69
C LEU A 10 -10.19 13.32 -7.07
N ASP A 11 -10.85 13.99 -8.03
CA ASP A 11 -10.32 14.22 -9.37
C ASP A 11 -9.42 15.48 -9.43
N ALA A 12 -9.30 16.20 -8.31
CA ALA A 12 -8.42 17.35 -8.19
C ALA A 12 -6.94 16.95 -8.41
N PRO A 13 -6.12 17.80 -9.07
CA PRO A 13 -4.75 17.49 -9.46
C PRO A 13 -3.79 17.22 -8.29
N GLU A 14 -4.21 17.48 -7.05
CA GLU A 14 -3.43 17.29 -5.83
C GLU A 14 -3.70 15.90 -5.21
N GLY A 15 -3.22 14.83 -5.85
CA GLY A 15 -3.38 13.43 -5.37
C GLY A 15 -2.89 13.13 -3.93
N ARG A 16 -2.28 14.12 -3.25
CA ARG A 16 -1.90 14.07 -1.85
C ARG A 16 -3.09 14.11 -0.90
N GLU A 17 -4.17 14.82 -1.22
CA GLU A 17 -5.39 14.84 -0.39
C GLU A 17 -6.06 13.46 -0.39
N ALA A 18 -6.22 12.84 -1.56
CA ALA A 18 -6.77 11.49 -1.68
C ALA A 18 -5.95 10.48 -0.86
N TYR A 19 -4.61 10.56 -0.92
CA TYR A 19 -3.74 9.73 -0.09
C TYR A 19 -4.03 9.90 1.41
N PHE A 20 -4.10 11.14 1.91
CA PHE A 20 -4.36 11.37 3.33
C PHE A 20 -5.77 10.97 3.76
N LEU A 21 -6.78 11.20 2.92
CA LEU A 21 -8.14 10.75 3.18
C LEU A 21 -8.19 9.23 3.27
N LEU A 22 -7.68 8.50 2.27
CA LEU A 22 -7.68 7.04 2.26
C LEU A 22 -6.89 6.45 3.43
N THR A 23 -5.71 6.99 3.73
CA THR A 23 -4.90 6.54 4.88
C THR A 23 -5.43 7.00 6.24
N GLY A 24 -6.32 8.00 6.27
CA GLY A 24 -7.02 8.42 7.48
C GLY A 24 -8.24 7.57 7.80
N ILE A 25 -8.98 7.10 6.78
CA ILE A 25 -10.23 6.35 6.97
C ILE A 25 -10.03 4.83 6.96
N VAL A 26 -9.04 4.31 6.25
CA VAL A 26 -8.72 2.87 6.23
C VAL A 26 -7.75 2.58 7.37
N VAL A 27 -8.30 2.29 8.55
CA VAL A 27 -7.57 2.00 9.80
C VAL A 27 -8.29 0.95 10.65
N PRO A 28 -7.57 0.15 11.48
CA PRO A 28 -6.12 0.02 11.52
C PRO A 28 -5.58 -0.67 10.25
N ARG A 29 -4.35 -0.34 9.83
CA ARG A 29 -3.70 -1.02 8.69
C ARG A 29 -2.68 -2.04 9.19
N PRO A 30 -2.72 -3.30 8.70
CA PRO A 30 -1.61 -4.21 8.89
C PRO A 30 -0.34 -3.62 8.26
N ILE A 31 0.81 -3.92 8.86
CA ILE A 31 2.12 -3.54 8.32
C ILE A 31 2.83 -4.82 7.88
N ALA A 32 2.99 -5.00 6.58
CA ALA A 32 3.79 -6.08 6.02
C ALA A 32 5.26 -5.63 5.94
N TRP A 33 6.15 -6.33 6.62
CA TRP A 33 7.59 -6.20 6.45
C TRP A 33 8.04 -7.11 5.32
N ILE A 34 8.33 -6.53 4.16
CA ILE A 34 8.70 -7.28 2.95
C ILE A 34 10.22 -7.30 2.84
N SER A 35 10.82 -8.48 3.02
CA SER A 35 12.22 -8.73 2.73
C SER A 35 12.40 -9.16 1.27
N THR A 36 13.46 -8.67 0.65
CA THR A 36 13.81 -8.97 -0.74
C THR A 36 15.32 -9.01 -0.92
N LEU A 37 15.78 -9.66 -1.98
CA LEU A 37 17.17 -9.69 -2.40
C LEU A 37 17.28 -9.06 -3.78
N ALA A 38 18.24 -8.15 -3.97
CA ALA A 38 18.62 -7.69 -5.29
C ALA A 38 19.36 -8.80 -6.06
N ALA A 39 19.55 -8.60 -7.38
CA ALA A 39 20.21 -9.57 -8.24
C ALA A 39 21.67 -9.87 -7.84
N ASP A 40 22.34 -8.94 -7.16
CA ASP A 40 23.69 -9.10 -6.61
C ASP A 40 23.71 -9.74 -5.21
N GLY A 41 22.54 -10.13 -4.68
CA GLY A 41 22.38 -10.67 -3.32
C GLY A 41 22.25 -9.61 -2.22
N THR A 42 22.24 -8.31 -2.54
CA THR A 42 22.04 -7.25 -1.54
C THR A 42 20.65 -7.36 -0.91
N ALA A 43 20.61 -7.44 0.43
CA ALA A 43 19.36 -7.56 1.17
C ALA A 43 18.65 -6.20 1.38
N ASN A 44 17.33 -6.22 1.24
CA ASN A 44 16.45 -5.08 1.52
C ASN A 44 15.26 -5.53 2.36
N ILE A 45 14.84 -4.70 3.31
CA ILE A 45 13.61 -4.89 4.09
C ILE A 45 12.88 -3.55 4.23
N ALA A 46 11.59 -3.53 3.91
CA ALA A 46 10.79 -2.31 3.99
C ALA A 46 9.35 -2.57 4.47
N PRO A 47 8.75 -1.64 5.23
CA PRO A 47 7.38 -1.74 5.70
C PRO A 47 6.37 -1.22 4.66
N PHE A 48 5.28 -1.96 4.46
CA PHE A 48 4.16 -1.61 3.58
C PHE A 48 2.83 -1.69 4.34
N SER A 49 2.10 -0.57 4.39
CA SER A 49 0.76 -0.54 5.02
C SER A 49 -0.39 -0.75 4.03
N PHE A 50 -0.11 -0.74 2.73
CA PHE A 50 -1.09 -1.07 1.69
C PHE A 50 -0.93 -2.54 1.36
N THR A 51 -1.51 -3.39 2.23
CA THR A 51 -1.34 -4.84 2.17
C THR A 51 -2.63 -5.54 2.57
N THR A 52 -2.91 -6.69 1.96
CA THR A 52 -4.07 -7.53 2.31
C THR A 52 -3.87 -8.99 1.86
N VAL A 53 -4.72 -9.89 2.36
CA VAL A 53 -4.90 -11.25 1.81
C VAL A 53 -5.86 -11.17 0.63
N LEU A 54 -5.48 -11.73 -0.52
CA LEU A 54 -6.32 -11.79 -1.72
C LEU A 54 -7.09 -13.11 -1.82
N SER A 55 -6.50 -14.22 -1.41
CA SER A 55 -7.15 -15.52 -1.40
C SER A 55 -6.52 -16.42 -0.34
N SER A 56 -7.32 -17.32 0.23
CA SER A 56 -6.86 -18.39 1.11
C SER A 56 -6.61 -19.71 0.36
N ASN A 57 -7.16 -19.87 -0.85
CA ASN A 57 -6.95 -21.05 -1.69
C ASN A 57 -7.00 -20.69 -3.19
N PRO A 58 -5.86 -20.63 -3.91
CA PRO A 58 -4.51 -20.74 -3.37
C PRO A 58 -4.21 -19.57 -2.40
N PRO A 59 -3.29 -19.74 -1.44
CA PRO A 59 -2.92 -18.65 -0.54
C PRO A 59 -2.20 -17.54 -1.32
N VAL A 60 -2.82 -16.35 -1.37
CA VAL A 60 -2.29 -15.18 -2.08
C VAL A 60 -2.37 -13.97 -1.16
N VAL A 61 -1.25 -13.24 -1.04
CA VAL A 61 -1.17 -11.95 -0.38
C VAL A 61 -0.71 -10.88 -1.37
N CYS A 62 -1.06 -9.63 -1.09
CA CYS A 62 -0.68 -8.49 -1.91
C CYS A 62 -0.09 -7.39 -1.01
N PHE A 63 0.97 -6.76 -1.49
CA PHE A 63 1.45 -5.47 -1.01
C PHE A 63 1.57 -4.50 -2.19
N VAL A 64 1.38 -3.21 -1.94
CA VAL A 64 1.44 -2.17 -2.97
C VAL A 64 2.63 -1.25 -2.73
N SER A 65 3.48 -1.08 -3.76
CA SER A 65 4.55 -0.08 -3.76
C SER A 65 4.10 1.22 -4.42
N SER A 66 4.19 2.33 -3.70
CA SER A 66 4.03 3.67 -4.29
C SER A 66 5.29 4.05 -5.08
N GLY A 67 5.21 3.95 -6.41
CA GLY A 67 6.36 4.12 -7.29
C GLY A 67 7.34 2.95 -7.23
N VAL A 68 8.47 3.11 -7.92
CA VAL A 68 9.46 2.03 -8.08
C VAL A 68 10.48 2.06 -6.94
N LYS A 69 10.26 1.20 -5.95
CA LYS A 69 11.14 0.97 -4.78
C LYS A 69 11.92 -0.33 -4.93
N ASP A 70 12.98 -0.51 -4.15
CA ASP A 70 13.84 -1.70 -4.18
C ASP A 70 13.04 -2.99 -3.95
N SER A 71 12.09 -3.00 -3.00
CA SER A 71 11.22 -4.18 -2.78
C SER A 71 10.42 -4.58 -4.04
N MET A 72 9.96 -3.61 -4.84
CA MET A 72 9.25 -3.90 -6.09
C MET A 72 10.22 -4.40 -7.16
N ARG A 73 11.37 -3.72 -7.35
CA ARG A 73 12.38 -4.13 -8.34
C ARG A 73 12.86 -5.55 -8.07
N ASN A 74 13.19 -5.83 -6.82
CA ASN A 74 13.72 -7.12 -6.39
C ASN A 74 12.69 -8.25 -6.53
N ALA A 75 11.40 -7.98 -6.28
CA ALA A 75 10.34 -8.99 -6.38
C ALA A 75 9.89 -9.30 -7.82
N GLN A 76 10.36 -8.55 -8.82
CA GLN A 76 10.06 -8.77 -10.24
C GLN A 76 11.05 -9.72 -10.94
N HIS A 77 12.15 -10.04 -10.28
CA HIS A 77 13.18 -10.97 -10.75
C HIS A 77 12.92 -12.38 -10.21
#